data_AF-A0A356X473-F1
#
_entry.id   AF-A0A356X473-F1
#
_cell.length_a   1.000
_cell.length_b   1.000
_cell.length_c   1.000
_cell.angle_alpha   90.00
_cell.angle_beta   90.00
_cell.angle_gamma   90.00
#
_symmetry.space_group_name_H-M   'P 1'
#
loop_
_entity.id
_entity.type
_entity.pdbx_description
1 polymer ?
#
loop_
_entity_poly.entity_id
_entity_poly.type
_entity_poly.pdbx_seq_one_letter_code
_entity_poly.pdbx_strand_id
1 'polypeptide(L)'
;MQITVEDGTQVSEEAAKELRKHADMIECQCPNKLLDILEVVRDFERYTENCIEKYPEDRDTHKWLKSSAINLDQLLSTTLIQLARIEGFIDEENKIVDRQNI
;
A
#
# COMPACT_ATOMS: atom_id res chain seq x y z
N MET A 1 -5.27 7.93 -13.43
CA MET A 1 -4.56 6.66 -13.16
C MET A 1 -5.36 5.86 -12.16
N GLN A 2 -5.53 4.55 -12.36
CA GLN A 2 -6.16 3.67 -11.36
C GLN A 2 -5.14 3.40 -10.24
N ILE A 3 -5.53 3.56 -8.98
CA ILE A 3 -4.59 3.38 -7.85
C ILE A 3 -4.47 1.94 -7.35
N THR A 4 -5.43 1.08 -7.69
CA THR A 4 -5.48 -0.32 -7.25
C THR A 4 -4.88 -1.25 -8.31
N VAL A 5 -4.24 -2.34 -7.87
CA VAL A 5 -3.90 -3.48 -8.73
C VAL A 5 -5.17 -4.17 -9.24
N GLU A 6 -5.04 -5.10 -10.20
CA GLU A 6 -6.19 -5.76 -10.88
C GLU A 6 -7.17 -6.47 -9.92
N ASP A 7 -6.71 -6.92 -8.74
CA ASP A 7 -7.58 -7.52 -7.71
C ASP A 7 -8.39 -6.50 -6.89
N GLY A 8 -8.13 -5.20 -7.06
CA GLY A 8 -8.85 -4.10 -6.42
C GLY A 8 -8.52 -3.87 -4.94
N THR A 9 -7.63 -4.64 -4.32
CA THR A 9 -7.40 -4.62 -2.86
C THR A 9 -6.08 -3.99 -2.43
N GLN A 10 -5.07 -3.99 -3.31
CA GLN A 10 -3.75 -3.41 -3.01
C GLN A 10 -3.47 -2.16 -3.85
N VAL A 11 -2.79 -1.18 -3.25
CA VAL A 11 -2.27 -0.01 -3.95
C VAL A 11 -1.08 -0.42 -4.80
N SER A 12 -1.07 -0.15 -6.10
CA SER A 12 0.08 -0.51 -6.96
C SER A 12 1.35 0.28 -6.58
N GLU A 13 2.53 -0.16 -7.04
CA GLU A 13 3.76 0.63 -6.80
C GLU A 13 3.70 2.01 -7.46
N GLU A 14 3.14 2.10 -8.65
CA GLU A 14 2.93 3.35 -9.39
C GLU A 14 1.98 4.28 -8.63
N ALA A 15 0.90 3.71 -8.10
CA ALA A 15 -0.06 4.42 -7.28
C ALA A 15 0.55 4.91 -5.97
N ALA A 16 1.36 4.10 -5.30
CA ALA A 16 2.08 4.50 -4.09
C ALA A 16 3.06 5.66 -4.38
N LYS A 17 3.80 5.59 -5.50
CA LYS A 17 4.69 6.67 -5.95
C LYS A 17 3.92 7.96 -6.23
N GLU A 18 2.77 7.85 -6.89
CA GLU A 18 1.96 9.02 -7.20
C GLU A 18 1.32 9.62 -5.94
N LEU A 19 0.74 8.81 -5.05
CA LEU A 19 0.26 9.27 -3.75
C LEU A 19 1.34 10.00 -2.96
N ARG A 20 2.60 9.52 -3.01
CA ARG A 20 3.73 10.18 -2.35
C ARG A 20 4.02 11.59 -2.91
N LYS A 21 3.80 11.82 -4.21
CA LYS A 21 3.99 13.15 -4.83
C LYS A 21 2.94 14.18 -4.39
N HIS A 22 1.77 13.71 -3.93
CA HIS A 22 0.68 14.57 -3.48
C HIS A 22 0.59 14.64 -1.94
N ALA A 23 1.44 13.89 -1.22
CA ALA A 23 1.41 13.76 0.22
C ALA A 23 2.00 14.96 0.98
N ASP A 24 2.79 15.80 0.31
CA ASP A 24 3.29 17.08 0.83
C ASP A 24 2.19 18.16 0.90
N MET A 25 1.07 17.95 0.21
CA MET A 25 -0.09 18.85 0.22
C MET A 25 -0.93 18.73 1.50
N ILE A 26 -0.67 17.75 2.36
CA ILE A 26 -1.27 17.66 3.69
C ILE A 26 -0.24 18.11 4.72
N GLU A 27 -0.62 19.07 5.58
CA GLU A 27 0.24 19.53 6.68
C GLU A 27 0.63 18.36 7.61
N CYS A 28 -0.31 17.42 7.85
CA CYS A 28 0.03 16.12 8.41
C CYS A 28 0.75 15.25 7.37
N GLN A 29 1.97 14.80 7.70
CA GLN A 29 2.73 13.78 6.96
C GLN A 29 2.09 12.36 6.99
N CYS A 30 0.82 12.26 7.39
CA CYS A 30 0.06 11.03 7.57
C CYS A 30 0.13 10.09 6.35
N PRO A 31 -0.07 10.54 5.09
CA PRO A 31 0.00 9.65 3.92
C PRO A 31 1.43 9.12 3.71
N ASN A 32 2.44 9.97 3.87
CA ASN A 32 3.84 9.57 3.75
C ASN A 32 4.20 8.49 4.78
N LYS A 33 3.75 8.65 6.02
CA LYS A 33 3.99 7.64 7.08
C LYS A 33 3.31 6.31 6.79
N LEU A 34 2.09 6.32 6.26
CA LEU A 34 1.41 5.10 5.85
C LEU A 34 2.12 4.41 4.67
N LEU A 35 2.61 5.18 3.71
CA LEU A 35 3.40 4.66 2.58
C LEU A 35 4.74 4.08 3.03
N ASP A 36 5.43 4.71 3.98
CA ASP A 36 6.67 4.19 4.57
C ASP A 36 6.43 2.83 5.26
N ILE A 37 5.32 2.68 6.00
CA ILE A 37 4.95 1.41 6.66
C ILE A 37 4.60 0.34 5.61
N LEU A 38 3.86 0.71 4.57
CA LEU A 38 3.51 -0.20 3.48
C LEU A 38 4.75 -0.77 2.79
N GLU A 39 5.77 0.06 2.56
CA GLU A 39 7.05 -0.37 1.99
C GLU A 39 7.74 -1.41 2.86
N VAL A 40 7.81 -1.17 4.18
CA VAL A 40 8.38 -2.12 5.15
C VAL A 40 7.61 -3.45 5.17
N VAL A 41 6.27 -3.41 5.07
CA VAL A 41 5.43 -4.62 5.02
C VAL A 41 5.71 -5.42 3.74
N ARG A 42 5.85 -4.75 2.59
CA ARG A 42 6.18 -5.40 1.31
C ARG A 42 7.59 -5.98 1.29
N ASP A 43 8.55 -5.29 1.88
CA ASP A 43 9.90 -5.82 2.09
C ASP A 43 9.86 -7.08 2.94
N PHE A 44 9.07 -7.07 4.02
CA PHE A 44 8.89 -8.24 4.88
C PHE A 44 8.24 -9.40 4.13
N GLU A 45 7.20 -9.16 3.32
CA GLU A 45 6.58 -10.19 2.48
C GLU A 45 7.62 -10.88 1.57
N ARG A 46 8.38 -10.09 0.79
CA ARG A 46 9.45 -10.60 -0.08
C ARG A 46 10.52 -11.36 0.69
N TYR A 47 10.91 -10.86 1.85
CA TYR A 47 11.88 -11.53 2.71
C TYR A 47 11.35 -12.90 3.18
N THR A 48 10.10 -12.96 3.62
CA THR A 48 9.47 -14.22 4.06
C THR A 48 9.30 -15.23 2.94
N GLU A 49 9.05 -14.78 1.70
CA GLU A 49 9.02 -15.66 0.52
C GLU A 49 10.35 -16.39 0.34
N ASN A 50 11.46 -15.67 0.40
CA ASN A 50 12.80 -16.27 0.31
C ASN A 50 13.08 -17.25 1.47
N CYS A 51 12.50 -17.03 2.65
CA CYS A 51 12.67 -17.90 3.80
C CYS A 51 11.97 -19.26 3.65
N ILE A 52 10.86 -19.33 2.90
CA ILE A 52 10.12 -20.58 2.63
C ILE A 52 11.03 -21.61 1.96
N GLU A 53 11.86 -21.18 1.00
CA GLU A 53 12.79 -22.05 0.29
C GLU A 53 14.06 -22.31 1.11
N LYS A 54 14.56 -21.30 1.82
CA LYS A 54 15.82 -21.36 2.57
C LYS A 54 15.73 -22.20 3.85
N TYR A 55 14.56 -22.25 4.49
CA TYR A 55 14.33 -22.92 5.77
C TYR A 55 13.12 -23.88 5.67
N PRO A 56 13.28 -25.05 5.00
CA PRO A 56 12.16 -25.96 4.72
C PRO A 56 11.53 -26.57 5.98
N GLU A 57 12.27 -26.70 7.07
CA GLU A 57 11.77 -27.18 8.37
C GLU A 57 10.74 -26.21 8.99
N ASP A 58 10.91 -24.90 8.75
CA ASP A 58 10.04 -23.84 9.28
C ASP A 58 9.06 -23.28 8.23
N ARG A 59 8.91 -23.99 7.11
CA ARG A 59 8.18 -23.52 5.92
C ARG A 59 6.76 -23.06 6.23
N ASP A 60 6.04 -23.78 7.08
CA ASP A 60 4.64 -23.46 7.36
C ASP A 60 4.52 -22.18 8.20
N THR A 61 5.46 -21.93 9.11
CA THR A 61 5.60 -20.67 9.83
C THR A 61 5.86 -19.52 8.85
N HIS A 62 6.77 -19.70 7.89
CA HIS A 62 7.07 -18.66 6.89
C HIS A 62 5.91 -18.39 5.94
N LYS A 63 5.15 -19.41 5.54
CA LYS A 63 3.90 -19.22 4.78
C LYS A 63 2.88 -18.41 5.55
N TRP A 64 2.69 -18.70 6.84
CA TRP A 64 1.79 -17.93 7.70
C TRP A 64 2.24 -16.47 7.86
N LEU A 65 3.55 -16.22 8.02
CA LEU A 65 4.11 -14.87 8.08
C LEU A 65 3.90 -14.10 6.76
N LYS A 66 4.12 -14.74 5.61
CA LYS A 66 3.83 -14.15 4.30
C LYS A 66 2.36 -13.77 4.17
N SER A 67 1.44 -14.68 4.48
CA SER A 67 -0.01 -14.40 4.45
C SER A 67 -0.38 -13.26 5.39
N SER A 68 0.28 -13.16 6.55
CA SER A 68 0.06 -12.06 7.49
C SER A 68 0.55 -10.73 6.92
N ALA A 69 1.68 -10.71 6.20
CA ALA A 69 2.17 -9.52 5.51
C ALA A 69 1.22 -9.05 4.41
N ILE A 70 0.66 -9.97 3.62
CA ILE A 70 -0.36 -9.67 2.60
C ILE A 70 -1.60 -9.01 3.22
N ASN A 71 -2.08 -9.54 4.36
CA ASN A 71 -3.22 -8.95 5.08
C ASN A 71 -2.92 -7.53 5.59
N LEU A 72 -1.70 -7.28 6.06
CA LEU A 72 -1.26 -5.94 6.48
C LEU A 72 -1.19 -4.97 5.30
N ASP A 73 -0.69 -5.41 4.14
CA ASP A 73 -0.69 -4.61 2.92
C ASP A 73 -2.12 -4.20 2.55
N GLN A 74 -3.06 -5.14 2.51
CA GLN A 74 -4.46 -4.86 2.16
C GLN A 74 -5.10 -3.84 3.12
N LEU A 75 -4.84 -3.94 4.42
CA LEU A 75 -5.34 -2.99 5.41
C LEU A 75 -4.76 -1.59 5.18
N LEU A 76 -3.45 -1.49 4.98
CA LEU A 76 -2.76 -0.21 4.72
C LEU A 76 -3.21 0.40 3.40
N SER A 77 -3.31 -0.41 2.34
CA SER A 77 -3.80 -0.03 1.01
C SER A 77 -5.22 0.53 1.08
N THR A 78 -6.12 -0.17 1.76
CA THR A 78 -7.51 0.31 1.98
C THR A 78 -7.54 1.63 2.74
N THR A 79 -6.70 1.76 3.78
CA THR A 79 -6.62 2.98 4.60
C THR A 79 -6.09 4.17 3.77
N LEU A 80 -5.07 3.96 2.94
CA LEU A 80 -4.52 4.98 2.04
C LEU A 80 -5.54 5.44 1.01
N ILE A 81 -6.30 4.51 0.42
CA ILE A 81 -7.37 4.83 -0.54
C ILE A 81 -8.45 5.66 0.15
N GLN A 82 -8.89 5.26 1.34
CA GLN A 82 -9.90 6.02 2.10
C GLN A 82 -9.41 7.42 2.46
N LEU A 83 -8.17 7.54 2.93
CA LEU A 83 -7.56 8.84 3.22
C LEU A 83 -7.49 9.71 1.96
N ALA A 84 -7.02 9.14 0.85
CA ALA A 84 -6.95 9.85 -0.43
C ALA A 84 -8.32 10.35 -0.91
N ARG A 85 -9.40 9.59 -0.70
CA ARG A 85 -10.79 10.02 -0.99
C ARG A 85 -11.23 11.15 -0.07
N ILE A 86 -11.04 11.00 1.24
CA ILE A 86 -11.43 12.00 2.25
C ILE A 86 -10.79 13.35 1.94
N GLU A 87 -9.52 13.32 1.56
CA GLU A 87 -8.76 14.53 1.24
C GLU A 87 -9.13 15.08 -0.15
N GLY A 88 -9.73 14.28 -1.03
CA GLY A 88 -10.09 14.68 -2.40
C GLY A 88 -8.93 14.57 -3.41
N PHE A 89 -8.00 13.63 -3.21
CA PHE A 89 -6.96 13.29 -4.20
C PHE A 89 -7.46 12.32 -5.28
N ILE A 90 -8.48 11.54 -4.97
CA ILE A 90 -9.06 10.56 -5.88
C ILE A 90 -10.59 10.62 -5.84
N ASP A 91 -11.23 10.25 -6.95
CA ASP A 91 -12.69 10.13 -7.05
C ASP A 91 -13.23 8.76 -6.55
N GLU A 92 -14.54 8.59 -6.64
CA GLU A 92 -15.25 7.34 -6.27
C GLU A 92 -14.82 6.15 -7.14
N GLU A 93 -14.28 6.40 -8.32
CA GLU A 93 -13.74 5.38 -9.23
C GLU A 93 -12.26 5.08 -8.95
N ASN A 94 -11.69 5.62 -7.87
CA ASN A 94 -10.28 5.49 -7.50
C ASN A 94 -9.31 6.06 -8.56
N LYS A 95 -9.76 7.08 -9.29
CA LYS A 95 -8.90 7.82 -10.23
C LYS A 95 -8.41 9.08 -9.56
N ILE A 96 -7.12 9.35 -9.75
CA ILE A 96 -6.51 10.62 -9.34
C ILE A 96 -7.21 11.77 -10.07
N VAL A 97 -7.67 12.73 -9.28
CA VAL A 97 -8.29 13.96 -9.77
C VAL A 97 -7.28 15.09 -9.71
N ASP A 98 -7.20 15.86 -10.80
CA ASP A 98 -6.35 17.04 -10.88
C ASP A 98 -7.04 18.16 -10.11
N ARG A 99 -6.44 18.62 -9.01
CA ARG A 99 -7.01 19.71 -8.19
C ARG A 99 -6.79 21.04 -8.90
N GLN A 100 -7.53 21.32 -9.96
CA GLN A 100 -7.64 22.67 -10.49
C GLN A 100 -8.49 23.51 -9.52
N ASN A 101 -7.80 24.24 -8.63
CA ASN A 101 -8.33 25.24 -7.70
C ASN A 101 -9.20 24.69 -6.54
N ILE A 102 -8.57 24.44 -5.39
CA ILE A 102 -9.19 24.70 -4.08
C ILE A 102 -8.66 26.04 -3.60
#